data_AF-A0A920HJ16-F1
#
_entry.id   AF-A0A920HJ16-F1
#
_cell.length_a   1.000
_cell.length_b   1.000
_cell.length_c   1.000
_cell.angle_alpha   90.00
_cell.angle_beta   90.00
_cell.angle_gamma   90.00
#
_symmetry.space_group_name_H-M   'P 1'
#
loop_
_entity.id
_entity.type
_entity.pdbx_description
1 polymer ?
#
loop_
_entity_poly.entity_id
_entity_poly.type
_entity_poly.pdbx_seq_one_letter_code
_entity_poly.pdbx_strand_id
1 'polypeptide(L)'
;MNKLNLFLAIALLLSFKSYSQEKESIELKDYYGDLNARFIGPAVMSGRISDMENHPTDPKVIYAGTAGGGVWKSENAGTTFRPIFDDHSQSIGAVELDPNDPDNTIYVGTGEPWPRNSVSIGRWFI
;
A
#
# COMPACT_ATOMS: atom_id res chain seq x y z
N MET A 1 -1.04 56.49 -23.42
CA MET A 1 -2.01 55.43 -23.04
C MET A 1 -2.86 55.96 -21.90
N ASN A 2 -4.18 56.03 -22.07
CA ASN A 2 -5.07 56.68 -21.11
C ASN A 2 -5.15 55.86 -19.82
N LYS A 3 -5.14 56.52 -18.65
CA LYS A 3 -5.24 55.87 -17.33
C LYS A 3 -6.43 54.90 -17.23
N LEU A 4 -7.50 55.18 -17.97
CA LEU A 4 -8.68 54.34 -18.11
C LEU A 4 -8.37 52.98 -18.78
N ASN A 5 -7.53 52.95 -19.81
CA ASN A 5 -7.17 51.71 -20.52
C ASN A 5 -6.27 50.83 -19.65
N LEU A 6 -5.42 51.43 -18.80
CA LEU A 6 -4.60 50.70 -17.85
C LEU A 6 -5.47 50.08 -16.74
N PHE A 7 -6.48 50.80 -16.26
CA PHE A 7 -7.41 50.30 -15.24
C PHE A 7 -8.28 49.14 -15.77
N LEU A 8 -8.75 49.24 -17.01
CA LEU A 8 -9.51 48.17 -17.66
C LEU A 8 -8.69 46.88 -17.84
N ALA A 9 -7.41 47.01 -18.21
CA ALA A 9 -6.52 45.87 -18.39
C ALA A 9 -6.25 45.14 -17.05
N ILE A 10 -6.09 45.89 -15.96
CA ILE A 10 -5.89 45.32 -14.62
C ILE A 10 -7.16 44.61 -14.11
N ALA A 11 -8.34 45.18 -14.35
CA ALA A 11 -9.62 44.55 -14.00
C ALA A 11 -9.86 43.24 -14.76
N LEU A 12 -9.44 43.18 -16.03
CA LEU A 12 -9.52 41.97 -16.85
C LEU A 12 -8.57 40.87 -16.36
N LEU A 13 -7.38 41.23 -15.90
CA LEU A 13 -6.41 40.28 -15.32
C LEU A 13 -6.84 39.73 -13.96
N LEU A 14 -7.57 40.52 -13.14
CA LEU A 14 -8.09 40.10 -11.84
C LEU A 14 -9.32 39.17 -11.92
N SER A 15 -9.94 39.07 -13.09
CA SER A 15 -11.15 38.26 -13.33
C SER A 15 -10.84 36.81 -13.71
N PHE A 16 -9.57 36.47 -13.97
CA PHE A 16 -9.12 35.08 -14.11
C PHE A 16 -9.00 34.43 -12.72
N LYS A 17 -10.14 34.05 -12.14
CA LYS A 17 -10.15 33.05 -11.08
C LYS A 17 -9.68 31.74 -11.69
N SER A 18 -8.44 31.34 -11.45
CA SER A 18 -7.96 29.99 -11.73
C SER A 18 -8.83 29.00 -10.97
N TYR A 19 -9.78 28.38 -11.66
CA TYR A 19 -10.45 27.19 -11.16
C TYR A 19 -9.41 26.06 -11.22
N SER A 20 -8.57 25.97 -10.18
CA SER A 20 -7.85 24.73 -9.94
C SER A 20 -8.93 23.67 -9.70
N GLN A 21 -8.85 22.55 -10.42
CA GLN A 21 -9.74 21.43 -10.14
C GLN A 21 -9.52 21.03 -8.68
N GLU A 22 -10.53 21.22 -7.84
CA GLU A 22 -10.59 20.50 -6.58
C GLU A 22 -10.70 19.03 -6.99
N LYS A 23 -9.70 18.24 -6.61
CA LYS A 23 -9.70 16.81 -6.89
C LYS A 23 -10.80 16.21 -6.05
N GLU A 24 -11.98 16.02 -6.64
CA GLU A 24 -13.09 15.34 -6.00
C GLU A 24 -12.63 13.94 -5.64
N SER A 25 -12.27 13.76 -4.37
CA SER A 25 -11.84 12.47 -3.84
C SER A 25 -13.11 11.66 -3.66
N ILE A 26 -13.38 10.78 -4.61
CA ILE A 26 -14.46 9.81 -4.51
C ILE A 26 -14.17 8.95 -3.28
N GLU A 27 -14.91 9.17 -2.19
CA GLU A 27 -14.91 8.24 -1.07
C GLU A 27 -15.73 7.02 -1.48
N LEU A 28 -15.04 5.89 -1.65
CA LEU A 28 -15.67 4.61 -2.02
C LEU A 28 -16.78 4.21 -1.04
N LYS A 29 -16.77 4.75 0.18
CA LYS A 29 -17.79 4.54 1.22
C LYS A 29 -19.17 5.07 0.83
N ASP A 30 -19.25 6.15 0.05
CA ASP A 30 -20.55 6.72 -0.38
C ASP A 30 -21.27 5.84 -1.40
N TYR A 31 -20.52 5.04 -2.16
CA TYR A 31 -21.05 4.17 -3.21
C TYR A 31 -21.21 2.71 -2.77
N TYR A 32 -20.30 2.23 -1.93
CA TYR A 32 -20.26 0.84 -1.48
C TYR A 32 -20.74 0.65 -0.04
N GLY A 33 -21.03 1.71 0.70
CA GLY A 33 -21.54 1.65 2.07
C GLY A 33 -20.65 0.79 2.98
N ASP A 34 -21.27 -0.21 3.61
CA ASP A 34 -20.61 -1.22 4.48
C ASP A 34 -20.21 -2.50 3.74
N LEU A 35 -20.14 -2.49 2.40
CA LEU A 35 -19.64 -3.65 1.65
C LEU A 35 -18.15 -3.85 1.94
N ASN A 36 -17.83 -4.98 2.55
CA ASN A 36 -16.47 -5.38 2.86
C ASN A 36 -15.96 -6.38 1.83
N ALA A 37 -14.77 -6.13 1.30
CA ALA A 37 -14.08 -7.10 0.48
C ALA A 37 -13.73 -8.33 1.35
N ARG A 38 -13.99 -9.52 0.83
CA ARG A 38 -13.59 -10.78 1.47
C ARG A 38 -12.78 -11.62 0.51
N PHE A 39 -11.76 -12.29 1.04
CA PHE A 39 -10.97 -13.23 0.28
C PHE A 39 -11.82 -14.47 -0.07
N ILE A 40 -11.84 -14.86 -1.34
CA ILE A 40 -12.60 -16.03 -1.83
C ILE A 40 -11.71 -17.27 -2.07
N GLY A 41 -10.41 -17.16 -1.80
CA GLY A 41 -9.44 -18.21 -2.12
C GLY A 41 -8.80 -18.04 -3.51
N PRO A 42 -7.61 -18.61 -3.73
CA PRO A 42 -6.94 -18.56 -5.03
C PRO A 42 -7.67 -19.46 -6.04
N ALA A 43 -8.06 -18.89 -7.19
CA ALA A 43 -8.79 -19.62 -8.23
C ALA A 43 -7.90 -20.48 -9.15
N VAL A 44 -6.62 -20.12 -9.36
CA VAL A 44 -5.74 -20.84 -10.32
C VAL A 44 -4.25 -20.81 -9.95
N MET A 45 -3.69 -19.68 -9.53
CA MET A 45 -2.27 -19.58 -9.16
C MET A 45 -2.12 -19.07 -7.73
N SER A 46 -1.44 -19.85 -6.88
CA SER A 46 -1.01 -19.40 -5.56
C SER A 46 -0.02 -18.24 -5.73
N GLY A 47 -0.12 -17.22 -4.88
CA GLY A 47 0.86 -16.14 -4.84
C GLY A 47 2.27 -16.64 -4.55
N ARG A 48 3.29 -15.89 -4.96
CA ARG A 48 4.68 -16.20 -4.65
C ARG A 48 5.04 -15.63 -3.28
N ILE A 49 5.58 -16.49 -2.42
CA ILE A 49 6.27 -16.09 -1.20
C ILE A 49 7.70 -15.70 -1.60
N SER A 50 8.05 -14.45 -1.32
CA SER A 50 9.40 -13.93 -1.54
C SER A 50 10.31 -14.22 -0.34
N ASP A 51 9.75 -14.18 0.86
CA ASP A 51 10.49 -14.34 2.11
C ASP A 51 9.59 -14.90 3.24
N MET A 52 10.19 -15.56 4.23
CA MET A 52 9.46 -16.10 5.38
C MET A 52 10.34 -16.08 6.62
N GLU A 53 9.80 -15.55 7.71
CA GLU A 53 10.49 -15.49 9.00
C GLU A 53 9.69 -16.14 10.12
N ASN A 54 10.42 -16.79 11.02
CA ASN A 54 9.87 -17.45 12.20
C ASN A 54 10.16 -16.60 13.44
N HIS A 55 9.22 -16.55 14.37
CA HIS A 55 9.48 -15.88 15.64
C HIS A 55 10.57 -16.63 16.43
N PRO A 56 11.58 -15.92 16.99
CA PRO A 56 12.75 -16.57 17.59
C PRO A 56 12.42 -17.41 18.84
N THR A 57 11.33 -17.09 19.54
CA THR A 57 10.93 -17.77 20.78
C THR A 57 9.60 -18.53 20.69
N ASP A 58 8.76 -18.23 19.68
CA ASP A 58 7.46 -18.90 19.50
C ASP A 58 7.37 -19.54 18.11
N PRO A 59 7.56 -20.87 17.99
CA PRO A 59 7.54 -21.55 16.69
C PRO A 59 6.16 -21.54 16.03
N LYS A 60 5.10 -21.11 16.72
CA LYS A 60 3.76 -20.99 16.13
C LYS A 60 3.59 -19.73 15.31
N VAL A 61 4.42 -18.71 15.54
CA VAL A 61 4.33 -17.42 14.87
C VAL A 61 5.24 -17.41 13.65
N ILE A 62 4.63 -17.18 12.49
CA ILE A 62 5.31 -17.17 11.19
C ILE A 62 4.86 -15.93 10.42
N TYR A 63 5.80 -15.22 9.82
CA TYR A 63 5.57 -14.10 8.93
C TYR A 63 5.96 -14.51 7.51
N ALA A 64 5.11 -14.21 6.52
CA ALA A 64 5.36 -14.51 5.13
C ALA A 64 5.23 -13.24 4.28
N GLY A 65 6.32 -12.84 3.64
CA GLY A 65 6.34 -11.77 2.64
C GLY A 65 5.98 -12.32 1.27
N THR A 66 5.14 -11.59 0.54
CA THR A 66 4.71 -12.02 -0.80
C THR A 66 5.05 -10.99 -1.88
N ALA A 67 5.28 -11.51 -3.08
CA ALA A 67 5.63 -10.75 -4.29
C ALA A 67 4.69 -9.59 -4.64
N GLY A 68 3.40 -9.78 -4.34
CA GLY A 68 2.32 -8.90 -4.76
C GLY A 68 1.06 -9.00 -3.91
N GLY A 69 1.16 -9.50 -2.68
CA GLY A 69 0.04 -9.64 -1.75
C GLY A 69 0.39 -9.22 -0.31
N GLY A 70 1.44 -8.41 -0.12
CA GLY A 70 1.81 -7.89 1.20
C GLY A 70 2.42 -8.94 2.13
N VAL A 71 2.32 -8.67 3.44
CA VAL A 71 2.84 -9.52 4.52
C VAL A 71 1.69 -10.21 5.24
N TRP A 72 1.88 -11.49 5.51
CA TRP A 72 0.92 -12.38 6.15
C TRP A 72 1.49 -12.93 7.46
N LYS A 73 0.68 -12.97 8.52
CA LYS A 73 1.03 -13.55 9.82
C LYS A 73 0.24 -14.82 10.10
N SER A 74 0.91 -15.84 10.58
CA SER A 74 0.31 -17.03 11.19
C SER A 74 0.62 -17.05 12.68
N GLU A 75 -0.32 -17.53 13.49
CA GLU A 75 -0.18 -17.72 14.94
C GLU A 75 -0.43 -19.18 15.34
N ASN A 76 -0.56 -20.07 14.35
CA ASN A 76 -0.89 -21.48 14.53
C ASN A 76 -0.01 -22.37 13.63
N ALA A 77 1.29 -22.08 13.61
CA ALA A 77 2.32 -22.84 12.92
C ALA A 77 2.04 -23.03 11.42
N GLY A 78 1.50 -22.00 10.76
CA GLY A 78 1.23 -22.01 9.32
C GLY A 78 -0.09 -22.66 8.91
N THR A 79 -0.97 -23.01 9.86
CA THR A 79 -2.29 -23.58 9.51
C THR A 79 -3.20 -22.52 8.87
N THR A 80 -3.17 -21.29 9.39
CA THR A 80 -3.91 -20.16 8.84
C THR A 80 -3.05 -18.91 8.82
N PHE A 81 -3.27 -18.05 7.82
CA PHE A 81 -2.60 -16.78 7.65
C PHE A 81 -3.60 -15.63 7.62
N ARG A 82 -3.23 -14.50 8.23
CA ARG A 82 -3.99 -13.24 8.22
C ARG A 82 -3.11 -12.14 7.61
N PRO A 83 -3.64 -11.28 6.75
CA PRO A 83 -2.88 -10.15 6.23
C PRO A 83 -2.64 -9.13 7.35
N ILE A 84 -1.43 -8.56 7.40
CA ILE A 84 -1.05 -7.51 8.37
C ILE A 84 -0.54 -6.24 7.69
N PHE A 85 -0.57 -6.19 6.35
CA PHE A 85 0.08 -5.14 5.55
C PHE A 85 -0.80 -4.68 4.37
N ASP A 86 -2.12 -4.72 4.53
CA ASP A 86 -3.10 -4.39 3.47
C ASP A 86 -3.08 -2.91 3.08
N ASP A 87 -2.81 -2.01 4.03
CA ASP A 87 -2.82 -0.56 3.81
C ASP A 87 -1.53 -0.01 3.15
N HIS A 88 -0.60 -0.89 2.78
CA HIS A 88 0.74 -0.54 2.32
C HIS A 88 1.09 -1.17 0.97
N SER A 89 2.32 -0.92 0.50
CA SER A 89 2.84 -1.48 -0.75
C SER A 89 2.79 -3.01 -0.71
N GLN A 90 2.08 -3.60 -1.67
CA GLN A 90 1.87 -5.04 -1.74
C GLN A 90 3.07 -5.82 -2.29
N SER A 91 4.07 -5.12 -2.82
CA SER A 91 5.32 -5.73 -3.32
C SER A 91 6.35 -5.85 -2.20
N ILE A 92 6.52 -7.07 -1.68
CA ILE A 92 7.47 -7.36 -0.59
C ILE A 92 8.66 -8.13 -1.15
N GLY A 93 9.87 -7.64 -0.88
CA GLY A 93 11.14 -8.28 -1.24
C GLY A 93 11.83 -8.96 -0.07
N ALA A 94 11.64 -8.47 1.15
CA ALA A 94 12.22 -9.04 2.38
C ALA A 94 11.35 -8.71 3.61
N VAL A 95 11.37 -9.58 4.61
CA VAL A 95 10.72 -9.38 5.91
C VAL A 95 11.70 -9.84 6.99
N GLU A 96 11.91 -9.03 8.03
CA GLU A 96 12.85 -9.35 9.11
C GLU A 96 12.26 -8.93 10.46
N LEU A 97 12.51 -9.68 11.52
CA LEU A 97 12.07 -9.36 12.87
C LEU A 97 13.14 -8.56 13.61
N ASP A 98 12.75 -7.66 14.51
CA ASP A 98 13.74 -7.05 15.40
C ASP A 98 14.30 -8.10 16.36
N PRO A 99 15.62 -8.36 16.37
CA PRO A 99 16.21 -9.37 17.26
C PRO A 99 16.08 -9.00 18.75
N ASN A 100 15.87 -7.72 19.09
CA ASN A 100 15.72 -7.25 20.46
C ASN A 100 14.24 -7.11 20.88
N ASP A 101 13.33 -6.96 19.92
CA ASP A 101 11.90 -6.77 20.15
C ASP A 101 11.02 -7.43 19.07
N PRO A 102 11.08 -8.78 18.95
CA PRO A 102 10.43 -9.50 17.87
C PRO A 102 8.90 -9.57 18.00
N ASP A 103 8.36 -9.26 19.19
CA ASP A 103 6.93 -9.25 19.45
C ASP A 103 6.23 -7.98 18.92
N ASN A 104 6.96 -6.86 18.83
CA ASN A 104 6.37 -5.56 18.48
C ASN A 104 6.88 -5.00 17.14
N THR A 105 8.11 -5.35 16.72
CA THR A 105 8.76 -4.70 15.60
C THR A 105 9.12 -5.67 14.47
N ILE A 106 8.64 -5.35 13.27
CA ILE A 106 8.92 -6.07 12.03
C ILE A 106 9.35 -5.08 10.94
N TYR A 107 10.43 -5.40 10.25
CA TYR A 107 10.95 -4.64 9.13
C TYR A 107 10.47 -5.26 7.81
N VAL A 108 9.95 -4.41 6.93
CA VAL A 108 9.39 -4.86 5.65
C VAL A 108 10.10 -4.12 4.52
N GLY A 109 10.93 -4.85 3.77
CA GLY A 109 11.59 -4.37 2.57
C GLY A 109 10.61 -4.40 1.39
N THR A 110 10.11 -3.24 0.97
CA THR A 110 9.24 -3.13 -0.21
C THR A 110 10.05 -3.06 -1.50
N GLY A 111 9.55 -3.65 -2.58
CA GLY A 111 10.22 -3.67 -3.89
C GLY A 111 10.82 -5.03 -4.17
N GLU A 112 10.06 -5.86 -4.88
CA GLU A 112 10.48 -7.22 -5.21
C GLU A 112 11.56 -7.23 -6.32
N PRO A 113 12.71 -7.91 -6.12
CA PRO A 113 13.84 -7.87 -7.07
C PRO A 113 13.66 -8.77 -8.30
N TRP A 114 12.67 -9.67 -8.32
CA TRP A 114 12.52 -10.71 -9.36
C TRP A 114 11.21 -10.63 -10.15
N PRO A 115 11.12 -9.78 -11.18
CA PRO A 115 9.92 -9.66 -11.99
C PRO A 115 9.84 -10.80 -13.03
N ARG A 116 9.17 -11.91 -12.72
CA ARG A 116 8.99 -13.01 -13.68
C ARG A 116 7.54 -13.40 -13.99
N ASN A 117 6.54 -13.04 -13.17
CA ASN A 117 5.22 -13.64 -13.30
C ASN A 117 4.09 -12.96 -12.49
N SER A 118 4.36 -12.41 -11.30
CA SER A 118 3.39 -11.65 -10.50
C SER A 118 4.12 -10.60 -9.68
N VAL A 119 4.12 -9.34 -10.11
CA VAL A 119 4.87 -8.25 -9.49
C VAL A 119 3.92 -7.09 -9.28
N SER A 120 3.85 -6.56 -8.07
CA SER A 120 3.17 -5.29 -7.81
C SER A 120 4.18 -4.14 -7.84
N ILE A 121 3.72 -2.91 -8.08
CA ILE A 121 4.59 -1.73 -8.00
C ILE A 121 4.98 -1.50 -6.55
N GLY A 122 6.27 -1.66 -6.25
CA GLY A 122 6.87 -1.28 -4.99
C GLY A 122 7.05 0.25 -4.90
N ARG A 123 6.98 0.78 -3.68
CA ARG A 123 7.21 2.21 -3.41
C ARG A 123 8.57 2.38 -2.74
N TRP A 124 9.58 2.74 -3.52
CA TRP A 124 10.90 3.11 -3.02
C TRP A 124 10.83 4.51 -2.39
N PHE A 125 11.08 4.62 -1.09
CA PHE A 125 11.42 5.91 -0.47
C PHE A 125 12.84 5.83 0.09
N ILE A 126 13.65 6.79 -0.37
CA ILE A 126 14.88 7.30 0.26
C ILE A 126 14.54 8.08 1.53
#